data_AF-A0A2W4L4Y7-F1
#
_entry.id   AF-A0A2W4L4Y7-F1
#
_cell.length_a   1.000
_cell.length_b   1.000
_cell.length_c   1.000
_cell.angle_alpha   90.00
_cell.angle_beta   90.00
_cell.angle_gamma   90.00
#
_symmetry.space_group_name_H-M   'P 1'
#
loop_
_entity.id
_entity.type
_entity.pdbx_description
1 polymer ?
#
loop_
_entity_poly.entity_id
_entity_poly.type
_entity_poly.pdbx_seq_one_letter_code
_entity_poly.pdbx_strand_id
1 'polypeptide(L)'
;MILGALQRVDRAIGSICKWGVIGSLLGLFFLLLVAVIVRMMPTLSISGYDEIVELLFAWMVFLGALALWREGALYRVVLLEQSVSEPIRRAIAVL
;
A
#
# COMPACT_ATOMS: atom_id res chain seq x y z
N MET A 1 -3.87 25.86 -19.25
CA MET A 1 -4.35 24.52 -19.66
C MET A 1 -3.44 23.39 -19.16
N ILE A 2 -2.11 23.49 -19.33
CA ILE A 2 -1.12 22.45 -18.95
C ILE A 2 -1.14 22.11 -17.45
N LEU A 3 -1.16 23.11 -16.56
CA LEU A 3 -1.22 22.89 -15.10
C LEU A 3 -2.45 22.08 -14.65
N GLY A 4 -3.61 22.33 -15.26
CA GLY A 4 -4.85 21.62 -14.92
C GLY A 4 -4.89 20.18 -15.44
N ALA A 5 -4.16 19.87 -16.51
CA ALA A 5 -3.97 18.50 -16.98
C ALA A 5 -3.03 17.73 -16.03
N LEU A 6 -1.93 18.37 -15.61
CA LEU A 6 -0.95 17.78 -14.70
C LEU A 6 -1.56 17.43 -13.33
N GLN A 7 -2.40 18.32 -12.78
CA GLN A 7 -3.14 18.06 -11.54
C GLN A 7 -4.20 16.96 -11.65
N ARG A 8 -4.73 16.72 -12.85
CA ARG A 8 -5.66 15.60 -13.09
C ARG A 8 -4.91 14.28 -13.14
N VAL A 9 -3.76 14.25 -13.83
CA VAL A 9 -2.88 13.09 -13.90
C VAL A 9 -2.41 12.69 -12.51
N ASP A 10 -1.94 13.65 -11.70
CA ASP A 10 -1.49 13.37 -10.34
C ASP A 10 -2.60 12.75 -9.47
N ARG A 11 -3.81 13.30 -9.53
CA ARG A 11 -4.97 12.74 -8.81
C ARG A 11 -5.36 11.35 -9.31
N ALA A 12 -5.30 11.12 -10.62
CA ALA A 12 -5.57 9.81 -11.21
C ALA A 12 -4.54 8.77 -10.75
N ILE A 13 -3.26 9.11 -10.75
CA ILE A 13 -2.17 8.23 -10.25
C ILE A 13 -2.44 7.86 -8.79
N GLY A 14 -2.80 8.83 -7.94
CA GLY A 14 -3.16 8.55 -6.55
C GLY A 14 -4.32 7.60 -6.38
N SER A 15 -5.38 7.81 -7.17
CA SER A 15 -6.55 6.95 -7.16
C SER A 15 -6.18 5.52 -7.58
N ILE A 16 -5.40 5.36 -8.66
CA ILE A 16 -4.93 4.06 -9.14
C ILE A 16 -4.08 3.36 -8.07
N CYS A 17 -3.17 4.07 -7.42
CA CYS A 17 -2.36 3.48 -6.35
C CYS A 17 -3.23 3.02 -5.18
N LYS A 18 -4.16 3.87 -4.71
CA LYS A 18 -5.07 3.53 -3.61
C LYS A 18 -5.94 2.32 -3.93
N TRP A 19 -6.62 2.35 -5.07
CA TRP A 19 -7.50 1.25 -5.49
C TRP A 19 -6.71 -0.02 -5.80
N GLY A 20 -5.50 0.10 -6.34
CA GLY A 20 -4.63 -1.05 -6.57
C GLY A 20 -4.18 -1.71 -5.28
N VAL A 21 -3.76 -0.95 -4.26
CA VAL A 21 -3.43 -1.49 -2.93
C VAL A 21 -4.63 -2.20 -2.30
N ILE A 22 -5.80 -1.56 -2.31
CA ILE A 22 -7.03 -2.15 -1.76
C ILE A 22 -7.40 -3.43 -2.52
N GLY A 23 -7.32 -3.40 -3.86
CA GLY A 23 -7.61 -4.54 -4.71
C GLY A 23 -6.66 -5.72 -4.44
N SER A 24 -5.37 -5.45 -4.33
CA SER A 24 -4.38 -6.47 -3.97
C SER A 24 -4.62 -7.06 -2.58
N LEU A 25 -4.93 -6.21 -1.59
CA LEU A 25 -5.23 -6.67 -0.24
C LEU A 25 -6.48 -7.57 -0.21
N LEU A 26 -7.57 -7.15 -0.86
CA LEU A 26 -8.79 -7.95 -0.96
C LEU A 26 -8.54 -9.27 -1.72
N GLY A 27 -7.76 -9.22 -2.80
CA GLY A 27 -7.35 -10.41 -3.53
C GLY A 27 -6.56 -11.40 -2.67
N LEU A 28 -5.61 -10.91 -1.86
CA LEU A 28 -4.86 -11.75 -0.91
C LEU A 28 -5.77 -12.38 0.14
N PHE A 29 -6.71 -11.61 0.71
CA PHE A 29 -7.69 -12.17 1.67
C PHE A 29 -8.57 -13.24 1.02
N PHE A 30 -9.02 -13.01 -0.21
CA PHE A 30 -9.80 -13.99 -0.96
C PHE A 30 -9.00 -15.27 -1.22
N LEU A 31 -7.75 -15.14 -1.68
CA LEU A 31 -6.86 -16.28 -1.90
C LEU A 31 -6.58 -17.03 -0.60
N LEU A 32 -6.36 -16.33 0.52
CA LEU A 32 -6.20 -16.95 1.83
C LEU A 32 -7.44 -17.77 2.22
N LEU A 33 -8.64 -17.23 1.98
CA LEU A 33 -9.89 -17.96 2.23
C LEU A 33 -9.99 -19.22 1.35
N VAL A 34 -9.62 -19.12 0.07
CA VAL A 34 -9.55 -20.28 -0.82
C VAL A 34 -8.55 -21.32 -0.31
N ALA A 35 -7.37 -20.88 0.16
CA ALA A 35 -6.37 -21.78 0.73
C ALA A 35 -6.87 -22.52 1.97
N VAL A 36 -7.65 -21.84 2.83
CA VAL A 36 -8.31 -22.48 3.97
C VAL A 36 -9.31 -23.55 3.49
N ILE A 37 -10.15 -23.25 2.49
CA ILE A 37 -11.14 -24.20 1.94
C ILE A 37 -10.45 -25.41 1.31
N VAL A 38 -9.42 -25.19 0.48
CA VAL A 38 -8.63 -26.26 -0.14
C VAL A 38 -8.00 -27.15 0.93
N ARG A 39 -7.52 -26.57 2.02
CA ARG A 39 -6.95 -27.33 3.13
C ARG A 39 -7.98 -28.18 3.88
N MET A 40 -9.27 -27.80 3.86
CA MET A 40 -10.37 -28.62 4.36
C MET A 40 -10.80 -29.72 3.37
N MET A 41 -10.51 -29.54 2.08
CA MET A 41 -10.85 -30.49 1.00
C MET A 41 -9.62 -30.84 0.14
N PRO A 42 -8.78 -31.80 0.57
CA PRO A 42 -7.48 -32.11 -0.04
C PRO A 42 -7.52 -32.54 -1.51
N THR A 43 -8.69 -32.83 -2.06
CA THR A 43 -8.89 -33.24 -3.45
C THR A 43 -8.81 -32.09 -4.45
N LEU A 44 -8.80 -30.83 -3.99
CA LEU A 44 -8.70 -29.65 -4.85
C LEU A 44 -7.27 -29.11 -4.84
N SER A 45 -6.56 -29.26 -5.95
CA SER A 45 -5.25 -28.61 -6.16
C SER A 45 -5.42 -27.43 -7.12
N ILE A 46 -5.08 -26.21 -6.69
CA ILE A 46 -5.11 -25.02 -7.53
C ILE A 46 -3.69 -24.76 -8.03
N SER A 47 -3.49 -24.92 -9.35
CA SER A 47 -2.24 -24.53 -10.00
C SER A 47 -2.20 -23.01 -10.18
N GLY A 48 -1.04 -22.37 -9.94
CA GLY A 48 -0.89 -20.93 -10.09
C GLY A 48 -1.21 -20.10 -8.84
N TYR A 49 -1.52 -20.74 -7.71
CA TYR A 49 -1.92 -20.03 -6.48
C TYR A 49 -0.80 -19.13 -5.94
N ASP A 50 0.42 -19.68 -5.81
CA ASP A 50 1.56 -18.97 -5.22
C ASP A 50 2.01 -17.79 -6.09
N GLU A 51 1.97 -17.95 -7.41
CA GLU A 51 2.33 -16.91 -8.38
C GLU A 51 1.39 -15.70 -8.30
N ILE A 52 0.08 -15.94 -8.13
CA ILE A 52 -0.89 -14.85 -7.98
C ILE A 52 -0.70 -14.16 -6.63
N VAL A 53 -0.45 -14.91 -5.55
CA VAL A 53 -0.16 -14.32 -4.24
C VAL A 53 1.09 -13.43 -4.32
N GLU A 54 2.17 -13.90 -4.95
CA GLU A 54 3.41 -13.15 -5.13
C GLU A 54 3.17 -11.87 -5.93
N LEU A 55 2.44 -11.97 -7.06
CA LEU A 55 2.08 -10.83 -7.89
C LEU A 55 1.29 -9.77 -7.10
N LEU A 56 0.24 -10.19 -6.39
CA LEU A 56 -0.60 -9.28 -5.62
C LEU A 56 0.18 -8.61 -4.50
N PHE A 57 1.03 -9.37 -3.80
CA PHE A 57 1.86 -8.86 -2.73
C PHE A 57 2.88 -7.84 -3.25
N ALA A 58 3.60 -8.16 -4.33
CA ALA A 58 4.57 -7.26 -4.95
C ALA A 58 3.92 -5.95 -5.38
N TRP A 59 2.80 -6.01 -6.12
CA TRP A 59 2.08 -4.81 -6.55
C TRP A 59 1.49 -4.01 -5.39
N MET A 60 1.00 -4.67 -4.33
CA MET A 60 0.52 -3.99 -3.13
C MET A 60 1.62 -3.15 -2.49
N VAL A 61 2.83 -3.72 -2.34
CA VAL A 61 3.97 -3.04 -1.74
C VAL A 61 4.42 -1.87 -2.62
N PHE A 62 4.59 -2.06 -3.93
CA PHE A 62 5.03 -0.99 -4.84
C PHE A 62 4.02 0.16 -4.91
N LEU A 63 2.73 -0.14 -5.08
CA LEU A 63 1.69 0.88 -5.13
C LEU A 63 1.51 1.60 -3.79
N GLY A 64 1.63 0.88 -2.68
CA GLY A 64 1.58 1.46 -1.34
C GLY A 64 2.75 2.40 -1.08
N ALA A 65 3.97 1.97 -1.42
CA ALA A 65 5.16 2.80 -1.31
C ALA A 65 5.06 4.06 -2.19
N LEU A 66 4.59 3.91 -3.43
CA LEU A 66 4.37 5.03 -4.34
C LEU A 66 3.31 6.01 -3.84
N ALA A 67 2.19 5.51 -3.30
CA ALA A 67 1.14 6.35 -2.72
C ALA A 67 1.66 7.17 -1.52
N LEU A 68 2.38 6.52 -0.60
CA LEU A 68 2.99 7.16 0.56
C LEU A 68 4.10 8.15 0.18
N TRP A 69 4.88 7.83 -0.86
CA TRP A 69 5.93 8.72 -1.36
C TRP A 69 5.34 10.02 -1.92
N ARG A 70 4.27 9.90 -2.72
CA ARG A 70 3.55 11.06 -3.28
C ARG A 70 3.00 12.00 -2.20
N GLU A 71 2.61 11.46 -1.06
CA GLU A 71 2.10 12.24 0.09
C GLU A 71 3.22 12.73 1.04
N GLY A 72 4.49 12.52 0.67
CA GLY A 72 5.65 12.83 1.51
C GLY A 72 5.65 12.07 2.84
N ALA A 73 4.90 10.97 2.92
CA ALA A 73 4.67 10.19 4.13
C ALA A 73 5.61 8.99 4.25
N LEU A 74 6.25 8.57 3.15
CA LEU A 74 7.08 7.35 3.13
C LEU A 74 8.31 7.44 4.05
N TYR A 75 8.98 8.59 4.06
CA TYR A 75 10.17 8.85 4.88
C TYR A 75 9.87 9.67 6.13
N ARG A 76 8.63 10.15 6.28
CA ARG A 76 8.26 10.93 7.46
C ARG A 76 8.23 9.98 8.64
N VAL A 77 9.15 10.18 9.59
CA VAL A 77 9.18 9.41 10.82
C VAL A 77 8.11 9.95 11.76
N VAL A 78 6.85 9.83 11.33
CA VAL A 78 5.65 10.28 12.06
C VAL A 78 5.66 9.69 13.47
N LEU A 79 6.15 8.46 13.63
CA LEU A 79 6.26 7.80 14.93
C LEU A 79 7.22 8.53 15.88
N LEU A 80 8.37 9.04 15.40
CA LEU A 80 9.32 9.79 16.23
C LEU A 80 8.84 11.23 16.45
N GLU A 81 8.27 11.88 15.44
CA GLU A 81 7.69 13.23 15.60
C GLU A 81 6.54 13.25 16.63
N GLN A 82 5.73 12.19 16.68
CA GLN A 82 4.56 12.11 17.58
C GLN A 82 4.90 11.53 18.96
N SER A 83 5.98 10.77 19.09
CA SER A 83 6.43 10.20 20.39
C SER A 83 7.36 11.14 21.18
N VAL A 84 7.82 12.24 20.56
CA VAL A 84 8.71 13.21 21.18
C VAL A 84 7.90 14.31 21.85
N SER A 85 8.27 14.66 23.10
CA SER A 85 7.57 15.68 23.88
C SER A 85 7.73 17.09 23.29
N GLU A 86 6.68 17.92 23.44
CA GLU A 86 6.62 19.33 22.98
C GLU A 86 7.90 20.17 23.16
N PRO A 87 8.66 20.09 24.28
CA PRO A 87 9.88 20.88 24.43
C PRO A 87 10.99 20.50 23.43
N ILE A 88 11.12 19.22 23.08
CA ILE A 88 12.15 18.75 22.13
C ILE A 88 11.73 19.08 20.69
N ARG A 89 10.44 19.01 20.39
CA ARG A 89 9.88 19.41 19.08
C ARG A 89 10.20 20.87 18.73
N ARG A 90 10.16 21.77 19.73
CA ARG A 90 10.54 23.19 19.55
C ARG A 90 12.03 23.40 19.37
N ALA A 91 12.87 22.60 20.01
CA ALA A 91 14.33 22.68 19.87
C ALA A 91 14.79 22.26 18.47
N ILE A 92 14.14 21.26 17.86
CA ILE A 92 14.47 20.78 16.51
C ILE A 92 13.96 21.76 15.44
N ALA A 93 12.82 22.43 15.64
CA ALA A 93 12.26 23.36 14.66
C ALA A 93 13.06 24.67 14.47
N VAL A 94 14.02 24.96 15.36
CA VAL A 94 14.88 26.15 15.30
C VAL A 94 16.24 25.84 14.65
N LEU A 95 16.54 24.56 14.40
CA LEU A 95 17.80 24.07 13.84
C LEU A 95 17.62 23.63 12.39
#